data_AF-A0A6A6G163-F1
#
_entry.id   AF-A0A6A6G163-F1
#
_cell.length_a   1.000
_cell.length_b   1.000
_cell.length_c   1.000
_cell.angle_alpha   90.00
_cell.angle_beta   90.00
_cell.angle_gamma   90.00
#
_symmetry.space_group_name_H-M   'P 1'
#
loop_
_entity.id
_entity.type
_entity.pdbx_description
1 polymer ?
#
loop_
_entity_poly.entity_id
_entity_poly.type
_entity_poly.pdbx_seq_one_letter_code
_entity_poly.pdbx_strand_id
1 'polypeptide(L)'
;MSFPADFVLNFTTEIWSLYGVGAAILIVRLVDRARRRSSLSDWLPDDWVALQLAFWYTLLTVSFYKIVNGGISNFMTEEEVAALTPETTAMRVIGSKWVLVSEQSMIFTIWSCKVIMLLVYRRLTSGLKQERFINAVAVWAAIGFVAVQRFKISAGRTIQHFR
;
A
#
# COMPACT_ATOMS: atom_id res chain seq x y z
N MET A 1 -11.92 -20.44 -11.11
CA MET A 1 -10.61 -21.10 -11.08
C MET A 1 -9.81 -20.59 -9.89
N SER A 2 -9.24 -21.46 -9.07
CA SER A 2 -8.27 -21.10 -8.01
C SER A 2 -6.85 -21.21 -8.56
N PHE A 3 -5.91 -20.46 -8.00
CA PHE A 3 -4.50 -20.60 -8.37
C PHE A 3 -3.99 -22.03 -8.10
N PRO A 4 -2.99 -22.52 -8.86
CA PRO A 4 -2.30 -23.77 -8.56
C PRO A 4 -1.75 -23.79 -7.13
N ALA A 5 -1.79 -24.95 -6.47
CA ALA A 5 -1.41 -25.05 -5.05
C ALA A 5 0.08 -24.73 -4.80
N ASP A 6 0.94 -25.11 -5.73
CA ASP A 6 2.36 -24.78 -5.75
C ASP A 6 2.59 -23.26 -5.85
N PHE A 7 1.83 -22.57 -6.72
CA PHE A 7 1.88 -21.13 -6.84
C PHE A 7 1.48 -20.45 -5.52
N VAL A 8 0.36 -20.87 -4.92
CA VAL A 8 -0.14 -20.29 -3.66
C VAL A 8 0.88 -20.46 -2.53
N LEU A 9 1.52 -21.63 -2.44
CA LEU A 9 2.54 -21.89 -1.42
C LEU A 9 3.78 -21.02 -1.60
N ASN A 10 4.32 -20.96 -2.82
CA ASN A 10 5.50 -20.16 -3.13
C ASN A 10 5.23 -18.66 -2.88
N PHE A 11 4.09 -18.16 -3.38
CA PHE A 11 3.67 -16.78 -3.16
C PHE A 11 3.48 -16.45 -1.68
N THR A 12 2.84 -17.36 -0.92
CA THR A 12 2.63 -17.18 0.52
C THR A 12 3.98 -17.10 1.25
N THR A 13 4.95 -17.92 0.87
CA THR A 13 6.29 -17.88 1.47
C THR A 13 7.02 -16.58 1.15
N GLU A 14 6.96 -16.15 -0.11
CA GLU A 14 7.57 -14.90 -0.57
C GLU A 14 6.97 -13.69 0.15
N ILE A 15 5.63 -13.58 0.21
CA ILE A 15 4.99 -12.40 0.76
C ILE A 15 5.22 -12.25 2.26
N TRP A 16 5.20 -13.36 3.02
CA TRP A 16 5.44 -13.32 4.46
C TRP A 16 6.91 -13.12 4.80
N SER A 17 7.84 -13.65 4.00
CA SER A 17 9.27 -13.39 4.18
C SER A 17 9.60 -11.91 3.92
N LEU A 18 9.10 -11.33 2.82
CA LEU A 18 9.27 -9.91 2.51
C LEU A 18 8.59 -9.01 3.54
N TYR A 19 7.40 -9.39 4.01
CA TYR A 19 6.74 -8.69 5.11
C TYR A 19 7.59 -8.69 6.37
N GLY A 20 8.13 -9.85 6.77
CA GLY A 20 8.99 -9.99 7.94
C GLY A 20 10.22 -9.06 7.87
N VAL A 21 10.89 -9.03 6.72
CA VAL A 21 12.06 -8.14 6.51
C VAL A 21 11.65 -6.67 6.61
N GLY A 22 10.59 -6.25 5.89
CA GLY A 22 10.13 -4.87 5.93
C GLY A 22 9.63 -4.43 7.31
N ALA A 23 8.88 -5.30 7.99
CA ALA A 23 8.39 -5.05 9.35
C ALA A 23 9.54 -4.95 10.35
N ALA A 24 10.58 -5.80 10.24
CA ALA A 24 11.77 -5.72 11.09
C ALA A 24 12.47 -4.36 10.93
N ILE A 25 12.65 -3.89 9.69
CA ILE A 25 13.25 -2.57 9.41
C ILE A 25 12.41 -1.44 10.05
N LEU A 26 11.08 -1.50 9.93
CA LEU A 26 10.19 -0.50 10.52
C LEU A 26 10.20 -0.56 12.06
N ILE A 27 10.24 -1.75 12.66
CA ILE A 27 10.34 -1.93 14.11
C ILE A 27 11.65 -1.35 14.62
N VAL A 28 12.78 -1.68 14.00
CA VAL A 28 14.09 -1.12 14.36
C VAL A 28 14.05 0.41 14.31
N ARG A 29 13.46 0.98 13.26
CA ARG A 29 13.28 2.43 13.11
C ARG A 29 12.46 3.03 14.26
N LEU A 30 11.32 2.43 14.60
CA LEU A 30 10.43 2.92 15.66
C LEU A 30 11.06 2.77 17.06
N VAL A 31 11.78 1.68 17.31
CA VAL A 31 12.50 1.43 18.58
C VAL A 31 13.65 2.43 18.76
N ASP A 32 14.47 2.62 17.73
CA ASP A 32 15.56 3.60 17.73
C ASP A 32 15.01 5.03 17.96
N ARG A 33 13.81 5.30 17.46
CA ARG A 33 13.13 6.55 17.73
C ARG A 33 12.63 6.70 19.16
N ALA A 34 11.93 5.70 19.67
CA ALA A 34 11.43 5.68 21.04
C ALA A 34 12.57 5.77 22.08
N ARG A 35 13.75 5.22 21.77
CA ARG A 35 14.94 5.36 22.62
C ARG A 35 15.52 6.77 22.63
N ARG A 36 15.46 7.49 21.50
CA ARG A 36 16.03 8.86 21.38
C ARG A 36 15.11 9.96 21.92
N ARG A 37 13.81 9.71 22.09
CA ARG A 37 12.85 10.71 22.58
C ARG A 37 11.99 10.13 23.69
N SER A 38 12.00 10.79 24.85
CA SER A 38 11.33 10.33 26.06
C SER A 38 9.80 10.48 26.03
N SER A 39 9.25 11.32 25.14
CA SER A 39 7.80 11.55 25.04
C SER A 39 7.25 11.38 23.62
N LEU A 40 6.04 10.83 23.50
CA LEU A 40 5.27 10.75 22.24
C LEU A 40 4.90 12.14 21.71
N SER A 41 4.84 13.15 22.58
CA SER A 41 4.61 14.55 22.17
C SER A 41 5.78 15.14 21.39
N ASP A 42 6.97 14.55 21.49
CA ASP A 42 8.16 15.04 20.79
C ASP A 42 8.35 14.36 19.43
N TRP A 43 7.40 13.59 18.93
CA TRP A 43 7.58 12.86 17.67
C TRP A 43 7.55 13.81 16.47
N LEU A 44 8.51 13.64 15.55
CA LEU A 44 8.54 14.43 14.33
C LEU A 44 7.50 13.90 13.34
N PRO A 45 7.09 14.70 12.35
CA PRO A 45 6.16 14.26 11.31
C PRO A 45 6.58 12.98 10.58
N ASP A 46 7.87 12.66 10.47
CA ASP A 46 8.33 11.42 9.83
C ASP A 46 8.01 10.16 10.64
N ASP A 47 7.92 10.28 11.96
CA ASP A 47 7.61 9.15 12.84
C ASP A 47 6.15 8.76 12.71
N TRP A 48 5.26 9.75 12.61
CA TRP A 48 3.84 9.54 12.31
C TRP A 48 3.63 8.90 10.93
N VAL A 49 4.38 9.35 9.93
CA VAL A 49 4.35 8.75 8.59
C VAL A 49 4.90 7.31 8.61
N ALA A 50 5.89 7.01 9.46
CA ALA A 50 6.41 5.66 9.62
C ALA A 50 5.40 4.70 10.30
N LEU A 51 4.64 5.17 11.29
CA LEU A 51 3.53 4.40 11.87
C LEU A 51 2.43 4.13 10.84
N GLN A 52 2.07 5.15 10.07
CA GLN A 52 1.11 5.02 8.98
C GLN A 52 1.62 4.04 7.91
N LEU A 53 2.92 4.09 7.56
CA LEU A 53 3.55 3.15 6.63
C LEU A 53 3.45 1.71 7.14
N ALA A 54 3.71 1.47 8.44
CA ALA A 54 3.56 0.14 9.03
C ALA A 54 2.14 -0.39 8.86
N PHE A 55 1.14 0.42 9.18
CA PHE A 55 -0.28 0.05 8.99
C PHE A 55 -0.60 -0.31 7.53
N TRP A 56 -0.26 0.56 6.58
CA TRP A 56 -0.57 0.30 5.17
C TRP A 56 0.23 -0.86 4.58
N TYR A 57 1.48 -1.04 5.01
CA TYR A 57 2.30 -2.16 4.56
C TYR A 57 1.72 -3.50 5.04
N THR A 58 1.33 -3.60 6.32
CA THR A 58 0.63 -4.78 6.84
C THR A 58 -0.68 -5.03 6.10
N LEU A 59 -1.48 -3.98 5.88
CA LEU A 59 -2.75 -4.10 5.16
C LEU A 59 -2.53 -4.56 3.71
N LEU A 60 -1.48 -4.09 3.04
CA LEU A 60 -1.10 -4.50 1.69
C LEU A 60 -0.76 -6.00 1.65
N THR A 61 0.12 -6.45 2.55
CA THR A 61 0.50 -7.87 2.68
C THR A 61 -0.72 -8.75 2.92
N VAL A 62 -1.58 -8.39 3.88
CA VAL A 62 -2.80 -9.15 4.19
C VAL A 62 -3.75 -9.17 3.00
N SER A 63 -3.90 -8.04 2.29
CA SER A 63 -4.79 -7.95 1.13
C SER A 63 -4.33 -8.87 -0.01
N PHE A 64 -3.04 -8.89 -0.33
CA PHE A 64 -2.49 -9.81 -1.33
C PHE A 64 -2.62 -11.27 -0.91
N TYR A 65 -2.36 -11.59 0.35
CA TYR A 65 -2.59 -12.94 0.88
C TYR A 65 -4.05 -13.36 0.68
N LYS A 66 -5.02 -12.48 0.98
CA LYS A 66 -6.46 -12.73 0.80
C LYS A 66 -6.87 -12.84 -0.67
N ILE A 67 -6.26 -12.08 -1.57
CA ILE A 67 -6.54 -12.16 -3.01
C ILE A 67 -6.08 -13.51 -3.58
N VAL A 68 -4.84 -13.93 -3.27
CA VAL A 68 -4.30 -15.19 -3.81
C VAL A 68 -4.99 -16.41 -3.20
N ASN A 69 -5.30 -16.39 -1.90
CA ASN A 69 -5.99 -17.51 -1.25
C ASN A 69 -7.52 -17.49 -1.41
N GLY A 70 -8.11 -16.35 -1.77
CA GLY A 70 -9.56 -16.17 -1.93
C GLY A 70 -10.09 -16.45 -3.34
N GLY A 71 -9.19 -16.72 -4.30
CA GLY A 71 -9.54 -16.97 -5.70
C GLY A 71 -9.60 -15.70 -6.55
N ILE A 72 -9.53 -15.90 -7.87
CA ILE A 72 -9.47 -14.82 -8.85
C ILE A 72 -10.82 -14.08 -8.88
N SER A 73 -10.79 -12.77 -8.62
CA SER A 73 -11.99 -11.92 -8.62
C SER A 73 -12.13 -11.05 -9.87
N ASN A 74 -11.08 -10.95 -10.70
CA ASN A 74 -11.03 -10.12 -11.91
C ASN A 74 -10.86 -10.97 -13.18
N PHE A 75 -11.18 -10.39 -14.35
CA PHE A 75 -10.94 -10.99 -15.68
C PHE A 75 -11.59 -12.36 -15.87
N MET A 76 -12.93 -12.38 -15.91
CA MET A 76 -13.68 -13.59 -16.22
C MET A 76 -13.88 -13.74 -17.73
N THR A 77 -13.76 -14.96 -18.23
CA THR A 77 -14.24 -15.28 -19.59
C THR A 77 -15.77 -15.35 -19.61
N GLU A 78 -16.39 -15.22 -20.78
CA GLU A 78 -17.86 -15.31 -20.92
C GLU A 78 -18.41 -16.65 -20.41
N GLU A 79 -17.66 -17.74 -20.64
CA GLU A 79 -17.99 -19.08 -20.13
C GLU A 79 -17.95 -19.14 -18.58
N GLU A 80 -16.96 -18.50 -17.95
CA GLU A 80 -16.87 -18.44 -16.50
C GLU A 80 -17.98 -17.59 -15.87
N VAL A 81 -18.45 -16.56 -16.58
CA VAL A 81 -19.59 -15.74 -16.15
C VAL A 81 -20.88 -16.56 -16.20
N ALA A 82 -21.08 -17.35 -17.25
CA ALA A 82 -22.23 -18.24 -17.38
C ALA A 82 -22.26 -19.36 -16.32
N ALA A 83 -21.08 -19.80 -15.86
CA ALA A 83 -20.93 -20.83 -14.83
C ALA A 83 -21.01 -20.31 -13.37
N LEU A 84 -21.36 -19.03 -13.15
CA LEU A 84 -21.45 -18.45 -11.81
C LEU A 84 -22.63 -19.04 -11.00
N THR A 85 -22.31 -19.58 -9.85
CA THR A 85 -23.28 -19.94 -8.81
C THR A 85 -23.41 -18.82 -7.78
N PRO A 86 -24.53 -18.69 -7.05
CA PRO A 86 -24.71 -17.65 -6.02
C PRO A 86 -23.58 -17.62 -4.98
N GLU A 87 -23.07 -18.79 -4.59
CA GLU A 87 -21.95 -18.93 -3.65
C GLU A 87 -20.63 -18.40 -4.25
N THR A 88 -20.31 -18.79 -5.48
CA THR A 88 -19.08 -18.34 -6.15
C THR A 88 -19.11 -16.86 -6.49
N THR A 89 -20.30 -16.30 -6.77
CA THR A 89 -20.50 -14.85 -6.91
C THR A 89 -20.18 -14.13 -5.61
N ALA A 90 -20.68 -14.60 -4.46
CA ALA A 90 -20.44 -13.96 -3.16
C ALA A 90 -18.94 -13.95 -2.80
N MET A 91 -18.25 -15.08 -3.04
CA MET A 91 -16.80 -15.18 -2.83
C MET A 91 -16.02 -14.20 -3.72
N ARG A 92 -16.40 -14.07 -4.99
CA ARG A 92 -15.77 -13.11 -5.91
C ARG A 92 -16.00 -11.66 -5.49
N VAL A 93 -17.19 -11.29 -5.02
CA VAL A 93 -17.47 -9.94 -4.48
C VAL A 93 -16.53 -9.60 -3.32
N ILE A 94 -16.25 -10.57 -2.44
CA ILE A 94 -15.27 -10.39 -1.36
C ILE A 94 -13.86 -10.20 -1.93
N GLY A 95 -13.47 -11.03 -2.90
CA GLY A 95 -12.18 -10.90 -3.58
C GLY A 95 -11.99 -9.53 -4.25
N SER A 96 -13.01 -9.00 -4.93
CA SER A 96 -12.94 -7.68 -5.57
C SER A 96 -12.76 -6.55 -4.55
N LYS A 97 -13.38 -6.67 -3.35
CA LYS A 97 -13.14 -5.71 -2.26
C LYS A 97 -11.68 -5.71 -1.81
N TRP A 98 -11.08 -6.90 -1.67
CA TRP A 98 -9.66 -7.00 -1.31
C TRP A 98 -8.72 -6.41 -2.35
N VAL A 99 -9.03 -6.53 -3.65
CA VAL A 99 -8.26 -5.88 -4.73
C VAL A 99 -8.27 -4.36 -4.57
N LEU A 100 -9.44 -3.75 -4.32
CA LEU A 100 -9.53 -2.31 -4.13
C LEU A 100 -8.74 -1.85 -2.89
N VAL A 101 -8.77 -2.64 -1.81
CA VAL A 101 -7.97 -2.41 -0.61
C VAL A 101 -6.47 -2.52 -0.93
N SER A 102 -6.03 -3.58 -1.64
CA SER A 102 -4.62 -3.77 -1.99
C SER A 102 -4.07 -2.62 -2.83
N GLU A 103 -4.83 -2.16 -3.81
CA GLU A 103 -4.44 -1.01 -4.63
C GLU A 103 -4.30 0.26 -3.77
N GLN A 104 -5.23 0.49 -2.85
CA GLN A 104 -5.18 1.67 -1.99
C GLN A 104 -3.99 1.62 -1.03
N SER A 105 -3.78 0.46 -0.38
CA SER A 105 -2.67 0.26 0.52
C SER A 105 -1.34 0.38 -0.20
N MET A 106 -1.22 -0.14 -1.42
CA MET A 106 0.00 -0.02 -2.24
C MET A 106 0.38 1.43 -2.49
N ILE A 107 -0.61 2.24 -2.89
CA ILE A 107 -0.40 3.68 -3.12
C ILE A 107 0.09 4.32 -1.82
N PHE A 108 -0.62 4.14 -0.70
CA PHE A 108 -0.19 4.75 0.56
C PHE A 108 1.19 4.26 1.03
N THR A 109 1.53 2.98 0.88
CA THR A 109 2.86 2.45 1.22
C THR A 109 3.96 3.15 0.42
N ILE A 110 3.84 3.20 -0.92
CA ILE A 110 4.85 3.82 -1.79
C ILE A 110 5.00 5.32 -1.50
N TRP A 111 3.88 6.02 -1.32
CA TRP A 111 3.89 7.46 -1.07
C TRP A 111 4.40 7.81 0.32
N SER A 112 4.11 7.02 1.35
CA SER A 112 4.71 7.19 2.67
C SER A 112 6.24 7.02 2.63
N CYS A 113 6.76 6.06 1.88
CA CYS A 113 8.21 5.91 1.68
C CYS A 113 8.83 7.16 1.04
N LYS A 114 8.18 7.72 0.01
CA LYS A 114 8.63 8.97 -0.63
C LYS A 114 8.65 10.13 0.37
N VAL A 115 7.59 10.28 1.16
CA VAL A 115 7.49 11.36 2.17
C VAL A 115 8.59 11.21 3.22
N ILE A 116 8.83 10.01 3.75
CA ILE A 116 9.90 9.77 4.73
C ILE A 116 11.26 10.15 4.14
N MET A 117 11.56 9.71 2.90
CA MET A 117 12.81 10.05 2.23
C MET A 117 12.98 11.57 2.05
N LEU A 118 11.92 12.27 1.61
CA LEU A 118 11.94 13.73 1.45
C LEU A 118 12.17 14.46 2.77
N LEU A 119 11.52 14.01 3.85
CA LEU A 119 11.70 14.59 5.19
C LEU A 119 13.13 14.38 5.71
N VAL A 120 13.70 13.20 5.50
CA VAL A 120 15.10 12.91 5.86
C VAL A 120 16.06 13.79 5.06
N TYR A 121 15.90 13.87 3.74
CA TYR A 121 16.76 14.72 2.91
C TYR A 121 16.64 16.20 3.26
N ARG A 122 15.44 16.70 3.53
CA ARG A 122 15.24 18.09 3.95
C ARG A 122 15.99 18.39 5.25
N ARG A 123 16.00 17.46 6.21
CA ARG A 123 16.77 17.63 7.46
C ARG A 123 18.27 17.63 7.22
N LEU A 124 18.77 16.73 6.38
CA LEU A 124 20.21 16.63 6.07
C LEU A 124 20.74 17.85 5.30
N THR A 125 19.89 18.48 4.49
CA THR A 125 20.25 19.64 3.68
C THR A 125 19.80 20.98 4.27
N SER A 126 19.28 20.96 5.49
CA SER A 126 18.77 22.14 6.19
C SER A 126 19.85 23.22 6.25
N GLY A 127 19.53 24.43 5.77
CA GLY A 127 20.47 25.56 5.73
C GLY A 127 21.38 25.62 4.51
N LEU A 128 21.33 24.63 3.61
CA LEU A 128 22.01 24.68 2.31
C LEU A 128 21.04 25.18 1.22
N LYS A 129 21.59 25.69 0.11
CA LYS A 129 20.79 26.07 -1.08
C LYS A 129 19.98 24.88 -1.63
N GLN A 130 20.50 23.66 -1.42
CA GLN A 130 19.91 22.38 -1.83
C GLN A 130 18.54 22.11 -1.21
N GLU A 131 18.25 22.67 -0.03
CA GLU A 131 16.95 22.54 0.63
C GLU A 131 15.79 23.01 -0.26
N ARG A 132 16.02 24.08 -1.05
CA ARG A 132 15.01 24.64 -1.98
C ARG A 132 14.59 23.62 -3.05
N PHE A 133 15.55 22.87 -3.59
CA PHE A 133 15.27 21.83 -4.58
C PHE A 133 14.48 20.68 -3.96
N ILE A 134 14.81 20.27 -2.73
CA ILE A 134 14.06 19.21 -2.02
C ILE A 134 12.62 19.65 -1.75
N ASN A 135 12.40 20.92 -1.37
CA ASN A 135 11.06 21.46 -1.20
C ASN A 135 10.28 21.49 -2.53
N ALA A 136 10.92 21.84 -3.65
CA ALA A 136 10.29 21.79 -4.97
C ALA A 136 9.90 20.34 -5.36
N VAL A 137 10.78 19.38 -5.12
CA VAL A 137 10.49 17.95 -5.35
C VAL A 137 9.38 17.46 -4.42
N ALA A 138 9.31 17.94 -3.18
CA ALA A 138 8.24 17.60 -2.26
C ALA A 138 6.87 18.12 -2.73
N VAL A 139 6.82 19.34 -3.26
CA VAL A 139 5.61 19.90 -3.89
C VAL A 139 5.23 19.07 -5.13
N TRP A 140 6.19 18.75 -6.00
CA TRP A 140 5.95 17.90 -7.16
C TRP A 140 5.40 16.52 -6.79
N ALA A 141 5.98 15.90 -5.77
CA ALA A 141 5.50 14.64 -5.21
C ALA A 141 4.05 14.79 -4.69
N ALA A 142 3.75 15.84 -3.93
CA ALA A 142 2.39 16.07 -3.44
C ALA A 142 1.37 16.23 -4.58
N ILE A 143 1.72 16.95 -5.64
CA ILE A 143 0.88 17.08 -6.84
C ILE A 143 0.65 15.70 -7.49
N GLY A 144 1.72 14.91 -7.65
CA GLY A 144 1.62 13.55 -8.19
C GLY A 144 0.73 12.64 -7.35
N PHE A 145 0.78 12.73 -6.02
CA PHE A 145 -0.10 11.97 -5.13
C PHE A 145 -1.56 12.34 -5.36
N VAL A 146 -1.87 13.64 -5.36
CA VAL A 146 -3.23 14.14 -5.59
C VAL A 146 -3.73 13.71 -6.97
N ALA A 147 -2.89 13.78 -8.00
CA ALA A 147 -3.24 13.33 -9.35
C ALA A 147 -3.61 11.83 -9.37
N VAL A 148 -2.81 10.97 -8.72
CA VAL A 148 -3.10 9.53 -8.61
C VAL A 148 -4.42 9.27 -7.89
N GLN A 149 -4.67 9.95 -6.76
CA GLN A 149 -5.93 9.77 -6.01
C GLN A 149 -7.14 10.23 -6.85
N ARG A 150 -7.03 11.39 -7.51
CA ARG A 150 -8.10 11.92 -8.36
C ARG A 150 -8.38 11.00 -9.54
N PHE A 151 -7.33 10.49 -10.18
CA PHE A 151 -7.46 9.53 -11.27
C PHE A 151 -8.19 8.26 -10.82
N LYS A 152 -7.78 7.66 -9.69
CA LYS A 152 -8.42 6.45 -9.16
C LYS A 152 -9.90 6.68 -8.84
N ILE A 153 -10.21 7.79 -8.17
CA ILE A 153 -11.60 8.14 -7.85
C ILE A 153 -12.41 8.37 -9.14
N SER A 154 -11.85 9.06 -10.12
CA SER A 154 -12.51 9.31 -11.40
C SER A 154 -12.79 8.01 -12.15
N ALA A 155 -11.78 7.13 -12.27
CA ALA A 155 -11.93 5.82 -12.91
C ALA A 155 -13.03 4.98 -12.23
N GLY A 156 -13.09 4.99 -10.90
CA GLY A 156 -14.14 4.32 -10.14
C GLY A 156 -15.55 4.82 -10.45
N ARG A 157 -15.74 6.14 -10.64
CA ARG A 157 -17.04 6.72 -11.02
C ARG A 157 -17.42 6.39 -12.46
N THR A 158 -16.46 6.45 -13.38
CA THR A 158 -16.70 6.16 -14.79
C THR A 158 -17.23 4.74 -14.98
N ILE A 159 -16.67 3.76 -14.28
CA ILE A 159 -17.12 2.35 -14.35
C ILE A 159 -18.58 2.18 -13.88
N GLN A 160 -19.03 2.96 -12.89
CA GLN A 160 -20.42 2.91 -12.42
C GLN A 160 -21.42 3.48 -13.42
N HIS A 161 -21.00 4.38 -14.32
CA HIS A 161 -21.87 4.95 -15.36
C HIS A 161 -22.06 4.02 -16.57
N PHE A 162 -21.21 2.99 -16.74
CA PHE A 162 -21.30 2.01 -17.82
C PHE A 162 -21.99 0.70 -17.40
N ARG A 163 -22.60 0.66 -16.21
CA ARG A 163 -23.35 -0.48 -15.69
C ARG A 163 -24.84 -0.15 -15.63
#